data_AF-A0A165XYQ3-F1
#
_entry.id   AF-A0A165XYQ3-F1
#
_cell.length_a   1.000
_cell.length_b   1.000
_cell.length_c   1.000
_cell.angle_alpha   90.00
_cell.angle_beta   90.00
_cell.angle_gamma   90.00
#
_symmetry.space_group_name_H-M   'P 1'
#
loop_
_entity.id
_entity.type
_entity.pdbx_description
1 polymer ?
#
loop_
_entity_poly.entity_id
_entity_poly.type
_entity_poly.pdbx_seq_one_letter_code
_entity_poly.pdbx_strand_id
1 'polypeptide(L)'
;MMEPTPQGNELEQISASGNDTFRIHDLPSETLIHALLCLRDIDPPVRNPSSDDPTPKTRLGWINTTHVSKYWREAILSCPSFWTRILLELGQTWTSAFMTRCKSIPFDILLDEHCLDGQTLSPWIKEFMYSNFHLA
;
A
#
# COMPACT_ATOMS: atom_id res chain seq x y z
N MET A 1 15.90 69.01 -14.54
CA MET A 1 16.04 67.74 -15.27
C MET A 1 15.88 66.65 -14.23
N MET A 2 14.66 66.11 -14.11
CA MET A 2 14.27 65.14 -13.08
C MET A 2 14.32 63.74 -13.68
N GLU A 3 15.19 62.89 -13.13
CA GLU A 3 15.20 61.44 -13.35
C GLU A 3 13.88 60.85 -12.78
N PRO A 4 13.17 59.98 -13.51
CA PRO A 4 12.00 59.31 -12.96
C PRO A 4 12.46 58.14 -12.07
N THR A 5 12.10 58.22 -10.79
CA THR A 5 12.23 57.13 -9.81
C THR A 5 11.44 55.90 -10.31
N PRO A 6 12.01 54.68 -10.31
CA PRO A 6 11.25 53.48 -10.63
C PRO A 6 10.19 53.25 -9.55
N GLN A 7 8.91 53.24 -9.96
CA GLN A 7 7.80 52.88 -9.09
C GLN A 7 7.92 51.40 -8.69
N GLY A 8 8.13 51.15 -7.39
CA GLY A 8 8.19 49.82 -6.80
C GLY A 8 6.84 49.15 -6.77
N ASN A 9 6.36 48.66 -7.92
CA ASN A 9 5.07 47.97 -8.04
C ASN A 9 5.17 46.68 -8.89
N GLU A 10 6.37 46.24 -9.30
CA GLU A 10 6.54 45.08 -10.19
C GLU A 10 6.90 43.76 -9.45
N LEU A 11 7.34 43.83 -8.20
CA LEU A 11 7.76 42.65 -7.44
C LEU A 11 6.68 42.04 -6.53
N GLU A 12 5.53 42.71 -6.33
CA GLU A 12 4.40 42.14 -5.58
C GLU A 12 3.38 41.39 -6.45
N GLN A 13 3.51 41.45 -7.79
CA GLN A 13 2.59 40.75 -8.70
C GLN A 13 2.99 39.31 -9.02
N ILE A 14 4.19 38.87 -8.61
CA ILE A 14 4.70 37.51 -8.93
C ILE A 14 4.35 36.50 -7.82
N SER A 15 4.00 36.95 -6.62
CA SER A 15 3.78 36.10 -5.44
C SER A 15 2.39 35.47 -5.35
N ALA A 16 1.45 35.79 -6.25
CA ALA A 16 0.07 35.32 -6.19
C ALA A 16 -0.28 34.20 -7.20
N SER A 17 0.71 33.61 -7.88
CA SER A 17 0.48 32.55 -8.88
C SER A 17 0.97 31.15 -8.47
N GLY A 18 1.57 30.98 -7.29
CA GLY A 18 2.26 29.74 -6.94
C GLY A 18 1.91 29.25 -5.54
N ASN A 19 0.78 28.54 -5.42
CA ASN A 19 0.53 27.47 -4.44
C ASN A 19 -0.93 27.00 -4.60
N ASP A 20 -1.31 26.60 -5.81
CA ASP A 20 -2.53 25.80 -5.95
C ASP A 20 -2.22 24.44 -5.34
N THR A 21 -2.63 24.27 -4.09
CA THR A 21 -2.40 23.05 -3.32
C THR A 21 -3.33 21.99 -3.86
N PHE A 22 -2.92 21.33 -4.95
CA PHE A 22 -3.63 20.19 -5.51
C PHE A 22 -3.91 19.21 -4.39
N ARG A 23 -5.20 19.02 -4.09
CA ARG A 23 -5.57 18.12 -3.02
C ARG A 23 -5.49 16.72 -3.58
N ILE A 24 -5.13 15.79 -2.71
CA ILE A 24 -4.97 14.38 -3.09
C ILE A 24 -6.28 13.79 -3.66
N HIS A 25 -7.44 14.34 -3.34
CA HIS A 25 -8.72 13.92 -3.91
C HIS A 25 -9.00 14.45 -5.32
N ASP A 26 -8.20 15.40 -5.81
CA ASP A 26 -8.32 15.95 -7.16
C ASP A 26 -7.53 15.12 -8.18
N LEU A 27 -6.75 14.14 -7.71
CA LEU A 27 -6.08 13.18 -8.58
C LEU A 27 -7.12 12.27 -9.26
N PRO A 28 -6.97 11.96 -10.56
CA PRO A 28 -7.67 10.85 -11.18
C PRO A 28 -7.38 9.54 -10.42
N SER A 29 -8.38 8.66 -10.33
CA SER A 29 -8.28 7.41 -9.59
C SER A 29 -7.21 6.50 -10.17
N GLU A 30 -6.99 6.54 -11.48
CA GLU A 30 -5.96 5.78 -12.18
C GLU A 30 -4.56 6.20 -11.69
N THR A 31 -4.28 7.51 -11.63
CA THR A 31 -2.99 8.04 -11.18
C THR A 31 -2.73 7.67 -9.72
N LEU A 32 -3.74 7.81 -8.87
CA LEU A 32 -3.66 7.39 -7.48
C LEU A 32 -3.35 5.89 -7.37
N ILE A 33 -4.07 5.06 -8.13
CA ILE A 33 -3.88 3.60 -8.11
C ILE A 33 -2.50 3.20 -8.61
N HIS A 34 -1.98 3.83 -9.66
CA HIS A 34 -0.63 3.57 -10.14
C HIS A 34 0.42 3.89 -9.07
N ALA A 35 0.33 5.06 -8.42
CA ALA A 35 1.24 5.43 -7.34
C ALA A 35 1.15 4.45 -6.16
N LEU A 36 -0.07 4.06 -5.79
CA LEU A 36 -0.30 3.10 -4.72
C LEU A 36 0.22 1.70 -5.07
N LEU A 37 0.14 1.27 -6.34
CA LEU A 37 0.67 -0.03 -6.78
C LEU A 37 2.19 -0.07 -6.64
N CYS A 38 2.88 1.05 -6.92
CA CYS A 38 4.30 1.17 -6.60
C CYS A 38 4.54 1.07 -5.08
N LEU A 39 3.72 1.76 -4.28
CA LEU A 39 3.83 1.73 -2.82
C LEU A 39 3.58 0.33 -2.24
N ARG A 40 2.67 -0.46 -2.83
CA ARG A 40 2.40 -1.84 -2.45
C ARG A 40 3.68 -2.69 -2.46
N ASP A 41 4.55 -2.44 -3.43
CA ASP A 41 5.78 -3.19 -3.64
C ASP A 41 6.94 -2.65 -2.79
N ILE A 42 6.92 -1.37 -2.43
CA ILE A 42 7.94 -0.71 -1.60
C ILE A 42 7.69 -0.93 -0.11
N ASP A 43 6.43 -0.95 0.32
CA ASP A 43 6.03 -1.05 1.72
C ASP A 43 5.05 -2.21 1.98
N PRO A 44 5.46 -3.47 1.75
CA PRO A 44 4.60 -4.61 2.01
C PRO A 44 4.28 -4.74 3.51
N PRO A 45 3.12 -5.32 3.85
CA PRO A 45 2.87 -5.73 5.22
C PRO A 45 3.91 -6.78 5.63
N VAL A 46 4.36 -6.76 6.87
CA VAL A 46 5.36 -7.70 7.39
C VAL A 46 4.95 -8.13 8.79
N ARG A 47 5.06 -9.43 9.08
CA ARG A 47 4.95 -9.94 10.44
C ARG A 47 6.33 -9.81 11.08
N ASN A 48 6.49 -8.98 12.09
CA ASN A 48 7.76 -8.89 12.79
C ASN A 48 7.78 -9.92 13.94
N PRO A 49 8.65 -10.95 13.87
CA PRO A 49 8.77 -11.95 14.92
C PRO A 49 9.65 -11.50 16.10
N SER A 50 10.06 -10.21 16.18
CA SER A 50 11.01 -9.67 17.16
C SER A 50 11.02 -10.41 18.51
N SER A 51 12.18 -10.98 18.83
CA SER A 51 12.42 -11.94 19.91
C SER A 51 12.21 -11.41 21.33
N ASP A 52 12.10 -10.09 21.50
CA ASP A 52 12.11 -9.46 22.82
C ASP A 52 10.73 -8.93 23.24
N ASP A 53 9.73 -8.99 22.36
CA ASP A 53 8.35 -8.61 22.67
C ASP A 53 7.45 -9.86 22.66
N PRO A 54 6.75 -10.19 23.76
CA PRO A 54 5.82 -11.31 23.77
C PRO A 54 4.64 -11.15 22.81
N THR A 55 4.44 -9.95 22.24
CA THR A 55 3.42 -9.70 21.23
C THR A 55 4.03 -9.55 19.83
N PRO A 56 3.80 -10.49 18.89
CA PRO A 56 4.28 -10.34 17.52
C PRO A 56 3.60 -9.12 16.89
N LYS A 57 4.39 -8.11 16.53
CA LYS A 57 3.89 -6.88 15.92
C LYS A 57 3.75 -7.06 14.42
N THR A 58 2.53 -6.89 13.92
CA THR A 58 2.28 -6.88 12.47
C THR A 58 2.40 -5.44 11.97
N ARG A 59 3.35 -5.20 11.05
CA ARG A 59 3.45 -3.94 10.34
C ARG A 59 2.52 -4.02 9.13
N LEU A 60 1.47 -3.20 9.12
CA LEU A 60 0.46 -3.24 8.04
C LEU A 60 0.96 -2.67 6.70
N GLY A 61 2.07 -1.91 6.70
CA GLY A 61 2.65 -1.35 5.48
C GLY A 61 1.66 -0.51 4.68
N TRP A 62 1.57 -0.76 3.37
CA TRP A 62 0.65 -0.11 2.46
C TRP A 62 -0.82 -0.26 2.88
N ILE A 63 -1.21 -1.26 3.67
CA ILE A 63 -2.62 -1.42 4.10
C ILE A 63 -3.08 -0.17 4.87
N ASN A 64 -2.17 0.55 5.53
CA ASN A 64 -2.47 1.83 6.18
C ASN A 64 -3.03 2.89 5.22
N THR A 65 -2.70 2.81 3.93
CA THR A 65 -3.24 3.71 2.89
C THR A 65 -4.76 3.60 2.74
N THR A 66 -5.33 2.44 3.08
CA THR A 66 -6.79 2.22 3.09
C THR A 66 -7.50 2.94 4.24
N HIS A 67 -6.75 3.51 5.18
CA HIS A 67 -7.25 4.27 6.33
C HIS A 67 -7.06 5.79 6.19
N VAL A 68 -6.38 6.28 5.14
CA VAL A 68 -6.08 7.70 4.95
C VAL A 68 -7.33 8.51 4.63
N SER A 69 -8.14 8.06 3.67
CA SER A 69 -9.38 8.71 3.28
C SER A 69 -10.38 7.72 2.68
N LYS A 70 -11.66 8.09 2.66
CA LYS A 70 -12.71 7.31 1.98
C LYS A 70 -12.37 7.11 0.50
N TYR A 71 -11.90 8.16 -0.17
CA TYR A 71 -11.52 8.12 -1.58
C TYR A 71 -10.43 7.08 -1.88
N TRP A 72 -9.37 7.04 -1.07
CA TRP A 72 -8.27 6.08 -1.22
C TRP A 72 -8.75 4.65 -0.99
N ARG A 73 -9.53 4.46 0.06
CA ARG A 73 -10.11 3.16 0.38
C ARG A 73 -10.98 2.64 -0.75
N GLU A 74 -11.86 3.46 -1.31
CA GLU A 74 -12.73 3.07 -2.42
C GLU A 74 -11.96 2.74 -3.69
N ALA A 75 -10.94 3.55 -4.03
CA ALA A 75 -10.05 3.28 -5.16
C ALA A 75 -9.33 1.93 -4.98
N ILE A 76 -8.72 1.69 -3.81
CA ILE A 76 -7.97 0.46 -3.54
C ILE A 76 -8.87 -0.77 -3.53
N LEU A 77 -10.03 -0.70 -2.86
CA LEU A 77 -10.97 -1.82 -2.77
C LEU A 77 -11.58 -2.19 -4.13
N SER A 78 -11.69 -1.24 -5.06
CA SER A 78 -12.22 -1.47 -6.40
C SER A 78 -11.17 -2.00 -7.39
N CYS A 79 -9.87 -1.95 -7.06
CA CYS A 79 -8.78 -2.40 -7.91
C CYS A 79 -8.30 -3.82 -7.52
N PRO A 80 -8.65 -4.88 -8.28
CA PRO A 80 -8.28 -6.25 -7.92
C PRO A 80 -6.76 -6.48 -7.94
N SER A 81 -6.04 -5.81 -8.84
CA SER A 81 -4.57 -5.88 -8.96
C SER A 81 -3.85 -5.49 -7.69
N PHE A 82 -4.48 -4.72 -6.80
CA PHE A 82 -3.88 -4.35 -5.52
C PHE A 82 -3.73 -5.53 -4.55
N TRP A 83 -4.59 -6.54 -4.70
CA TRP A 83 -4.75 -7.65 -3.76
C TRP A 83 -4.04 -8.93 -4.23
N THR A 84 -3.21 -8.84 -5.28
CA THR A 84 -2.55 -10.00 -5.91
C THR A 84 -1.27 -10.44 -5.24
N ARG A 85 -0.83 -9.76 -4.17
CA ARG A 85 0.37 -10.13 -3.41
C ARG A 85 -0.06 -10.58 -2.03
N ILE A 86 -0.25 -11.89 -1.86
CA ILE A 86 -0.87 -12.48 -0.68
C ILE A 86 0.23 -12.93 0.28
N LEU A 87 0.35 -12.26 1.42
CA LEU A 87 1.24 -12.68 2.51
C LEU A 87 0.46 -13.57 3.48
N LEU A 88 0.78 -14.86 3.50
CA LEU A 88 0.05 -15.82 4.34
C LEU A 88 0.26 -15.55 5.82
N GLU A 89 1.41 -15.03 6.22
CA GLU A 89 1.84 -14.78 7.60
C GLU A 89 0.94 -13.80 8.36
N LEU A 90 0.15 -12.99 7.64
CA LEU A 90 -0.90 -12.14 8.20
C LEU A 90 -2.08 -12.94 8.77
N GLY A 91 -2.21 -14.20 8.39
CA GLY A 91 -3.22 -15.14 8.86
C GLY A 91 -4.37 -15.37 7.89
N GLN A 92 -5.21 -16.34 8.24
CA GLN A 92 -6.31 -16.82 7.40
C GLN A 92 -7.31 -15.72 7.03
N THR A 93 -7.67 -14.84 7.97
CA THR A 93 -8.63 -13.76 7.73
C THR A 93 -8.13 -12.79 6.66
N TRP A 94 -6.86 -12.39 6.73
CA TRP A 94 -6.25 -11.51 5.74
C TRP A 94 -6.09 -12.22 4.39
N THR A 95 -5.64 -13.47 4.40
CA THR A 95 -5.52 -14.30 3.19
C THR A 95 -6.87 -14.40 2.46
N SER A 96 -7.94 -14.76 3.17
CA SER A 96 -9.29 -14.83 2.62
C SER A 96 -9.77 -13.48 2.06
N ALA A 97 -9.49 -12.38 2.76
CA ALA A 97 -9.85 -11.05 2.31
C ALA A 97 -9.10 -10.64 1.03
N PHE A 98 -7.81 -11.00 0.90
CA PHE A 98 -7.02 -10.76 -0.31
C PHE A 98 -7.56 -11.59 -1.48
N MET A 99 -7.75 -12.89 -1.29
CA MET A 99 -8.28 -13.79 -2.31
C MET A 99 -9.66 -13.35 -2.82
N THR A 100 -10.53 -12.91 -1.91
CA THR A 100 -11.86 -12.39 -2.27
C THR A 100 -11.75 -11.13 -3.13
N ARG A 101 -10.76 -10.27 -2.87
CA ARG A 101 -10.61 -8.97 -3.55
C ARG A 101 -9.80 -9.02 -4.83
N CYS A 102 -8.85 -9.96 -4.97
CA CYS A 102 -8.17 -10.20 -6.24
C CYS A 102 -9.11 -10.80 -7.29
N LYS A 103 -10.27 -11.36 -6.87
CA LYS A 103 -11.24 -11.99 -7.77
C LYS A 103 -10.56 -13.16 -8.51
N SER A 104 -10.65 -13.21 -9.83
CA SER A 104 -10.13 -14.30 -10.66
C SER A 104 -8.85 -13.95 -11.43
N ILE A 105 -8.12 -12.89 -11.02
CA ILE A 105 -6.85 -12.56 -11.67
C ILE A 105 -5.69 -13.35 -11.05
N PRO A 106 -4.61 -13.63 -11.82
CA PRO A 106 -3.42 -14.27 -11.28
C PRO A 106 -2.84 -13.50 -10.09
N PHE A 107 -2.36 -14.23 -9.09
CA PHE A 107 -1.78 -13.67 -7.88
C PHE A 107 -0.56 -14.47 -7.42
N ASP A 108 0.30 -13.80 -6.67
CA ASP A 108 1.50 -14.35 -6.05
C ASP A 108 1.23 -14.62 -4.57
N ILE A 109 1.68 -15.78 -4.10
CA ILE A 109 1.79 -16.08 -2.67
C ILE A 109 3.20 -15.72 -2.24
N LEU A 110 3.30 -14.83 -1.26
CA LEU A 110 4.54 -14.42 -0.63
C LEU A 110 4.70 -15.17 0.69
N LEU A 111 5.90 -15.67 0.92
CA LEU A 111 6.32 -16.26 2.18
C LEU A 111 7.46 -15.40 2.74
N ASP A 112 7.45 -15.16 4.05
CA ASP A 112 8.52 -14.42 4.71
C ASP A 112 9.80 -15.29 4.73
N GLU A 113 10.94 -14.73 4.31
CA GLU A 113 12.24 -15.43 4.31
C GLU A 113 12.60 -15.93 5.73
N HIS A 114 12.23 -15.17 6.76
CA HIS A 114 12.45 -15.58 8.15
C HIS A 114 11.60 -16.78 8.59
N CYS A 115 10.59 -17.17 7.81
CA CYS A 115 9.84 -18.40 8.03
C CYS A 115 10.60 -19.64 7.53
N LEU A 116 11.55 -19.46 6.61
CA LEU A 116 12.33 -20.54 6.01
C LEU A 116 13.53 -20.98 6.87
N ASP A 117 13.97 -20.12 7.80
CA ASP A 117 15.20 -20.30 8.58
C ASP A 117 15.09 -21.23 9.81
N GLY A 118 13.97 -21.93 10.00
CA GLY A 118 13.90 -23.00 11.02
C GLY A 118 12.58 -23.20 11.73
N GLN A 119 11.51 -22.48 11.38
CA GLN A 119 10.17 -22.85 11.81
C GLN A 119 9.44 -23.59 10.71
N THR A 120 8.80 -24.69 11.09
CA THR A 120 7.86 -25.39 10.23
C THR A 120 6.76 -24.42 9.80
N LEU A 121 6.49 -24.28 8.48
CA LEU A 121 5.32 -23.55 7.97
C LEU A 121 4.12 -23.82 8.88
N SER A 122 3.47 -22.77 9.36
CA SER A 122 2.39 -22.94 10.33
C SER A 122 1.35 -23.97 9.79
N PRO A 123 0.73 -24.80 10.66
CA PRO A 123 -0.08 -25.93 10.19
C PRO A 123 -1.17 -25.56 9.18
N TRP A 124 -1.80 -24.40 9.38
CA TRP A 124 -2.84 -23.93 8.47
C TRP A 124 -2.28 -23.48 7.11
N ILE A 125 -1.06 -22.95 7.02
CA ILE A 125 -0.43 -22.60 5.74
C ILE A 125 -0.21 -23.87 4.92
N LYS A 126 0.28 -24.94 5.56
CA LYS A 126 0.43 -26.23 4.89
C LYS A 126 -0.91 -26.74 4.37
N GLU A 127 -1.92 -26.78 5.23
CA GLU A 127 -3.27 -27.22 4.86
C GLU A 127 -3.86 -26.38 3.72
N PHE A 128 -3.68 -25.07 3.77
CA PHE A 128 -4.09 -24.15 2.72
C PHE A 128 -3.40 -24.48 1.39
N MET A 129 -2.08 -24.70 1.40
CA MET A 129 -1.32 -25.04 0.20
C MET A 129 -1.78 -26.39 -0.38
N TYR A 130 -1.98 -27.41 0.46
CA TYR A 130 -2.49 -28.72 0.03
C TYR A 130 -3.89 -28.62 -0.59
N SER A 131 -4.80 -27.87 0.04
CA SER A 131 -6.20 -27.78 -0.38
C SER A 131 -6.41 -26.96 -1.64
N ASN A 132 -5.57 -25.94 -1.89
CA ASN A 132 -5.78 -24.99 -2.99
C ASN A 132 -4.83 -25.19 -4.17
N PHE A 133 -3.65 -25.79 -3.97
CA PHE A 133 -2.61 -25.87 -5.01
C PHE A 133 -2.16 -27.30 -5.32
N HIS A 134 -2.70 -28.32 -4.64
CA HIS A 134 -2.35 -29.74 -4.86
C HIS A 134 -0.84 -30.03 -4.83
N LEU A 135 -0.08 -29.22 -4.08
CA LEU A 135 1.36 -29.43 -3.90
C LEU A 135 1.54 -30.62 -2.95
N ALA A 136 2.00 -31.77 -3.47
CA ALA A 136 2.31 -32.98 -2.71
C ALA A 136 3.69 -32.89 -2.06
#